data_AF-A0A3D0DA52-F1
#
_entry.id   AF-A0A3D0DA52-F1
#
_cell.length_a   1.000
_cell.length_b   1.000
_cell.length_c   1.000
_cell.angle_alpha   90.00
_cell.angle_beta   90.00
_cell.angle_gamma   90.00
#
_symmetry.space_group_name_H-M   'P 1'
#
loop_
_entity.id
_entity.type
_entity.pdbx_description
1 polymer ?
#
loop_
_entity_poly.entity_id
_entity_poly.type
_entity_poly.pdbx_seq_one_letter_code
_entity_poly.pdbx_strand_id
1 'polypeptide(L)'
;MSASNSRFVEKPEGQKGFVVQKYRRVIERTIAWLNRYRRLSKGYERYGWNSEAMIDIASIHFMLRQLLHNADIPIPYKDRRPPESMGPALKQAA
;
A
#
# COMPACT_ATOMS: atom_id res chain seq x y z
N MET A 1 26.86 -11.35 -28.38
CA MET A 1 27.23 -11.36 -26.95
C MET A 1 26.01 -10.89 -26.16
N SER A 2 25.20 -11.85 -25.69
CA SER A 2 23.93 -11.57 -25.00
C SER A 2 24.24 -11.10 -23.58
N ALA A 3 23.84 -9.87 -23.25
CA ALA A 3 23.98 -9.33 -21.90
C ALA A 3 23.22 -10.24 -20.92
N SER A 4 23.94 -10.79 -19.96
CA SER A 4 23.40 -11.46 -18.79
C SER A 4 22.54 -10.45 -18.02
N ASN A 5 21.24 -10.74 -17.87
CA ASN A 5 20.33 -9.99 -17.01
C ASN A 5 20.82 -10.06 -15.56
N SER A 6 21.61 -9.08 -15.15
CA SER A 6 22.09 -8.94 -13.77
C SER A 6 20.90 -8.67 -12.85
N ARG A 7 20.77 -9.46 -11.77
CA ARG A 7 19.68 -9.37 -10.78
C ARG A 7 19.67 -8.07 -9.97
N PHE A 8 20.61 -7.18 -10.21
CA PHE A 8 20.84 -5.99 -9.40
C PHE A 8 20.73 -4.76 -10.28
N VAL A 9 19.80 -3.87 -9.94
CA VAL A 9 19.62 -2.59 -10.61
C VAL A 9 20.62 -1.62 -9.99
N GLU A 10 21.66 -1.29 -10.75
CA GLU A 10 22.64 -0.29 -10.36
C GLU A 10 22.09 1.13 -10.57
N LYS A 11 22.69 2.08 -9.82
CA LYS A 11 22.37 3.49 -9.97
C LYS A 11 22.85 3.95 -11.37
N PRO A 12 22.04 4.65 -12.17
CA PRO A 12 22.48 5.26 -13.42
C PRO A 12 23.77 6.07 -13.25
N GLU A 13 24.69 5.92 -14.21
CA GLU A 13 25.94 6.69 -14.22
C GLU A 13 25.65 8.19 -14.17
N GLY A 14 26.37 8.90 -13.30
CA GLY A 14 26.20 10.35 -13.12
C GLY A 14 25.05 10.80 -12.23
N GLN A 15 24.18 9.89 -11.73
CA GLN A 15 23.13 10.29 -10.78
C GLN A 15 23.75 10.82 -9.47
N LYS A 16 23.55 12.10 -9.16
CA LYS A 16 23.91 12.71 -7.87
C LYS A 16 22.65 12.87 -7.02
N GLY A 17 22.67 12.36 -5.78
CA GLY A 17 21.54 12.44 -4.85
C GLY A 17 20.35 11.53 -5.19
N PHE A 18 19.21 11.81 -4.56
CA PHE A 18 17.98 11.04 -4.71
C PHE A 18 17.20 11.47 -5.95
N VAL A 19 16.89 10.53 -6.84
CA VAL A 19 15.99 10.75 -7.98
C VAL A 19 14.68 10.03 -7.72
N VAL A 20 13.56 10.73 -7.91
CA VAL A 20 12.22 10.18 -7.73
C VAL A 20 11.95 9.15 -8.82
N GLN A 21 11.75 7.90 -8.42
CA GLN A 21 11.37 6.82 -9.31
C GLN A 21 9.84 6.79 -9.48
N LYS A 22 9.35 6.81 -10.73
CA LYS A 22 7.93 6.97 -11.07
C LYS A 22 6.99 6.05 -10.28
N TYR A 23 7.38 4.80 -10.06
CA TYR A 23 6.53 3.79 -9.42
C TYR A 23 6.97 3.36 -8.02
N ARG A 24 8.05 3.93 -7.47
CA ARG A 24 8.60 3.51 -6.17
C ARG A 24 7.56 3.58 -5.05
N ARG A 25 6.80 4.68 -4.97
CA ARG A 25 5.74 4.86 -3.97
C ARG A 25 4.61 3.82 -4.09
N VAL A 26 4.31 3.36 -5.31
CA VAL A 26 3.27 2.33 -5.53
C VAL A 26 3.76 0.99 -4.99
N ILE A 27 4.99 0.61 -5.32
CA ILE A 27 5.62 -0.63 -4.86
C ILE A 27 5.75 -0.65 -3.33
N GLU A 28 6.30 0.42 -2.75
CA GLU A 28 6.46 0.54 -1.30
C GLU A 28 5.12 0.45 -0.56
N ARG A 29 4.05 1.01 -1.14
CA ARG A 29 2.71 0.94 -0.57
C ARG A 29 2.17 -0.50 -0.58
N THR A 30 2.36 -1.25 -1.66
CA THR A 30 1.99 -2.66 -1.72
C THR A 30 2.73 -3.46 -0.65
N ILE A 31 4.04 -3.25 -0.49
CA ILE A 31 4.84 -3.91 0.57
C ILE A 31 4.32 -3.53 1.96
N ALA A 32 4.01 -2.25 2.19
CA ALA A 32 3.45 -1.79 3.46
C ALA A 32 2.08 -2.44 3.76
N TRP A 33 1.25 -2.67 2.75
CA TRP A 33 -0.03 -3.36 2.91
C TRP A 33 0.14 -4.82 3.27
N LEU A 34 1.07 -5.53 2.62
CA LEU A 34 1.40 -6.92 2.93
C LEU A 34 1.93 -7.06 4.37
N ASN A 35 2.76 -6.11 4.84
CA ASN A 35 3.27 -6.10 6.21
C ASN A 35 2.20 -5.94 7.30
N ARG A 36 0.98 -5.49 6.96
CA ARG A 36 -0.15 -5.46 7.93
C ARG A 36 -0.67 -6.86 8.24
N TYR A 37 -0.43 -7.84 7.37
CA TYR A 37 -0.70 -9.24 7.66
C TYR A 37 0.45 -9.78 8.48
N ARG A 38 0.22 -10.01 9.77
CA ARG A 38 1.25 -10.42 10.75
C ARG A 38 2.14 -11.57 10.26
N ARG A 39 1.58 -12.54 9.52
CA ARG A 39 2.31 -13.68 8.96
C ARG A 39 3.40 -13.27 7.95
N LEU A 40 3.18 -12.21 7.18
CA LEU A 40 4.09 -11.72 6.15
C LEU A 40 5.17 -10.76 6.68
N SER A 41 5.09 -10.32 7.94
CA SER A 41 5.97 -9.26 8.47
C SER A 41 7.45 -9.66 8.57
N LYS A 42 7.74 -10.94 8.85
CA LYS A 42 9.11 -11.42 9.11
C LYS A 42 9.49 -12.69 8.34
N GLY A 43 8.58 -13.24 7.53
CA GLY A 43 8.79 -14.53 6.87
C GLY A 43 8.83 -15.69 7.87
N TYR A 44 7.72 -15.92 8.58
CA TYR A 44 7.62 -17.00 9.58
C TYR A 44 7.49 -18.40 8.97
N GLU A 45 7.24 -18.50 7.67
CA GLU A 45 6.93 -19.75 7.01
C GLU A 45 8.20 -20.57 6.75
N ARG A 46 8.13 -21.88 7.01
CA ARG A 46 9.22 -22.82 6.73
C ARG A 46 9.56 -22.90 5.25
N TYR A 47 8.57 -22.67 4.38
CA TYR A 47 8.71 -22.86 2.96
C TYR A 47 8.13 -21.68 2.15
N GLY A 48 8.71 -21.43 0.97
CA GLY A 48 8.34 -20.32 0.10
C GLY A 48 6.88 -20.36 -0.38
N TRP A 49 6.39 -21.52 -0.81
CA TRP A 49 5.01 -21.74 -1.25
C TRP A 49 3.95 -21.34 -0.22
N ASN A 50 4.21 -21.51 1.08
CA ASN A 50 3.30 -21.01 2.12
C ASN A 50 3.25 -19.47 2.14
N SER A 51 4.41 -18.83 1.97
CA SER A 51 4.48 -17.36 1.93
C SER A 51 3.80 -16.82 0.68
N GLU A 52 3.99 -17.50 -0.46
CA GLU A 52 3.32 -17.19 -1.72
C GLU A 52 1.80 -17.27 -1.59
N ALA A 53 1.27 -18.39 -1.08
CA ALA A 53 -0.16 -18.53 -0.84
C ALA A 53 -0.70 -17.44 0.11
N MET A 54 0.08 -17.06 1.13
CA MET A 54 -0.32 -15.99 2.04
C MET A 54 -0.32 -14.60 1.37
N ILE A 55 0.59 -14.35 0.42
CA ILE A 55 0.60 -13.12 -0.40
C ILE A 55 -0.65 -13.07 -1.30
N ASP A 56 -1.03 -14.19 -1.91
CA ASP A 56 -2.24 -14.28 -2.75
C ASP A 56 -3.50 -13.97 -1.94
N ILE A 57 -3.64 -14.62 -0.76
CA ILE A 57 -4.75 -14.38 0.16
C ILE A 57 -4.80 -12.91 0.59
N ALA A 58 -3.66 -12.33 0.97
CA ALA A 58 -3.56 -10.93 1.37
C ALA A 58 -3.97 -9.96 0.25
N SER A 59 -3.61 -10.29 -1.00
CA SER A 59 -3.94 -9.51 -2.19
C SER A 59 -5.43 -9.59 -2.53
N ILE A 60 -6.02 -10.80 -2.48
CA ILE A 60 -7.47 -11.01 -2.67
C ILE A 60 -8.26 -10.24 -1.61
N HIS A 61 -7.89 -10.37 -0.34
CA HIS A 61 -8.52 -9.64 0.77
C HIS A 61 -8.45 -8.13 0.55
N PHE A 62 -7.30 -7.61 0.10
CA PHE A 62 -7.16 -6.19 -0.21
C PHE A 62 -8.07 -5.76 -1.36
N MET A 63 -8.17 -6.55 -2.44
CA MET A 63 -9.08 -6.27 -3.56
C MET A 63 -10.55 -6.28 -3.12
N LEU A 64 -10.97 -7.27 -2.31
CA LEU A 64 -12.32 -7.33 -1.76
C LEU A 64 -12.66 -6.10 -0.92
N ARG A 65 -11.72 -5.61 -0.11
CA ARG A 65 -11.92 -4.35 0.65
C ARG A 65 -12.01 -3.09 -0.21
N GLN A 66 -11.45 -3.11 -1.41
CA GLN A 66 -11.60 -2.00 -2.36
C GLN A 66 -12.91 -2.09 -3.13
N LEU A 67 -13.35 -3.29 -3.51
CA LEU A 67 -14.61 -3.51 -4.23
C LEU A 67 -15.83 -3.33 -3.34
N LEU A 68 -15.76 -3.81 -2.10
CA LEU A 68 -16.81 -3.69 -1.08
C LEU A 68 -16.65 -2.42 -0.25
N HIS A 69 -15.85 -1.46 -0.70
CA HIS A 69 -15.81 -0.14 -0.09
C HIS A 69 -17.17 0.51 -0.35
N ASN A 70 -18.08 0.39 0.63
CA ASN A 70 -19.38 1.02 0.58
C ASN A 70 -19.18 2.52 0.36
N ALA A 71 -19.60 3.02 -0.80
CA ALA A 71 -19.58 4.46 -1.09
C ALA A 71 -20.40 5.26 -0.07
N ASP A 72 -21.36 4.59 0.58
CA ASP A 72 -22.23 5.15 1.61
C ASP A 72 -21.54 5.31 2.97
N ILE A 73 -20.37 4.70 3.20
CA ILE A 73 -19.59 4.95 4.42
C ILE A 73 -18.77 6.21 4.16
N PRO A 74 -19.07 7.34 4.83
CA PRO A 74 -18.29 8.56 4.66
C PRO A 74 -16.87 8.25 5.11
N ILE A 75 -15.91 8.42 4.20
CA ILE A 75 -14.49 8.26 4.53
C ILE A 75 -14.15 9.46 5.41
N PRO A 76 -13.95 9.27 6.72
CA PRO A 76 -13.58 10.39 7.56
C PRO A 76 -12.29 10.96 6.97
N TYR A 77 -12.18 12.29 6.90
CA TYR A 77 -11.02 13.03 6.37
C TYR A 77 -10.87 13.11 4.84
N LYS A 78 -11.74 12.51 4.01
CA LYS A 78 -11.72 12.82 2.56
C LYS A 78 -12.36 14.17 2.25
N ASP A 79 -13.44 14.50 2.95
CA ASP A 79 -13.99 15.84 2.99
C ASP A 79 -13.41 16.56 4.21
N ARG A 80 -12.65 17.64 4.00
CA ARG A 80 -12.28 18.56 5.10
C ARG A 80 -13.52 19.27 5.68
N ARG A 81 -14.65 19.20 4.99
CA ARG A 81 -15.94 19.68 5.46
C ARG A 81 -16.56 18.58 6.33
N PRO A 82 -16.93 18.88 7.59
CA PRO A 82 -17.75 17.98 8.39
C PRO A 82 -18.99 17.57 7.59
N PRO A 83 -19.44 16.30 7.67
CA PRO A 83 -20.68 15.87 7.03
C PRO A 83 -21.81 16.82 7.42
N GLU A 84 -22.67 17.24 6.49
CA GLU A 84 -23.82 18.12 6.82
C GLU A 84 -24.76 17.49 7.86
N SER A 85 -24.72 16.16 8.01
CA SER A 85 -25.41 15.40 9.06
C SER A 85 -24.82 15.59 10.47
N MET A 86 -23.57 16.07 10.60
CA MET A 86 -23.02 16.61 11.84
C MET A 86 -23.53 18.03 12.01
N GLY A 87 -24.74 18.14 12.56
CA GLY A 87 -25.41 19.42 12.86
C GLY A 87 -24.60 20.39 13.75
N PRO A 88 -25.21 21.51 14.17
CA PRO A 88 -24.56 22.77 14.56
C PRO A 88 -23.63 22.76 15.80
N ALA A 89 -23.35 21.60 16.38
CA ALA A 89 -22.52 21.45 17.57
C ALA A 89 -21.07 21.95 17.39
N LEU A 90 -20.55 21.97 16.16
CA LEU A 90 -19.18 22.45 15.89
C LEU A 90 -19.07 23.96 15.61
N LYS A 91 -20.18 24.68 15.39
CA LYS A 91 -20.15 26.14 15.18
C LYS A 91 -20.07 26.95 16.48
N GLN A 92 -20.34 26.32 17.62
CA GLN A 92 -20.38 26.97 18.94
C GLN A 92 -19.08 26.79 19.74
N ALA A 93 -18.11 26.04 19.21
CA ALA A 93 -16.87 25.68 19.90
C ALA A 93 -15.62 26.39 19.34
N ALA A 94 -15.81 27.51 18.62
CA ALA A 94 -14.74 28.36 18.08
C ALA A 94 -14.80 29.76 18.68
#